data_AF-A0A7J4R699-F1
#
_entry.id   AF-A0A7J4R699-F1
#
_cell.length_a   1.000
_cell.length_b   1.000
_cell.length_c   1.000
_cell.angle_alpha   90.00
_cell.angle_beta   90.00
_cell.angle_gamma   90.00
#
_symmetry.space_group_name_H-M   'P 1'
#
loop_
_entity.id
_entity.type
_entity.pdbx_description
1 polymer ?
#
loop_
_entity_poly.entity_id
_entity_poly.type
_entity_poly.pdbx_seq_one_letter_code
_entity_poly.pdbx_strand_id
1 'polypeptide(L)'
;MTNSEWMDSLTRPSKVMSVALTLLGSWIVFLTMVNISIGAYSEGRKVLWIDFLTGVRESSTTDMAFVMDDMLFGLVGLVIIGLGARGMNTTHESGFVGWLSGLPKCVVGSLFSSEGGSNKLISSWLVALGVIFYLIWSIMENTWVDPGVYSVAVVLVSFGVGMGLLESSTN
;
A
#
# COMPACT_ATOMS: atom_id res chain seq x y z
N MET A 1 32.15 -3.56 21.07
CA MET A 1 32.27 -2.72 19.85
C MET A 1 31.06 -1.81 19.84
N THR A 2 31.25 -0.54 20.18
CA THR A 2 30.20 0.48 20.14
C THR A 2 29.88 0.78 18.68
N ASN A 3 28.74 0.29 18.16
CA ASN A 3 28.13 0.98 17.03
C ASN A 3 27.97 2.45 17.45
N SER A 4 28.41 3.40 16.62
CA SER A 4 28.25 4.81 16.95
C SER A 4 26.76 5.12 17.04
N GLU A 5 26.32 5.92 18.02
CA GLU A 5 24.91 6.31 18.19
C GLU A 5 24.28 6.86 16.91
N TRP A 6 25.08 7.47 16.03
CA TRP A 6 24.61 7.91 14.72
C TRP A 6 24.25 6.71 13.81
N MET A 7 25.04 5.64 13.84
CA MET A 7 24.81 4.42 13.04
C MET A 7 23.54 3.72 13.51
N ASP A 8 23.32 3.67 14.83
CA ASP A 8 22.08 3.16 15.42
C ASP A 8 20.89 4.05 15.06
N SER A 9 21.06 5.37 15.02
CA SER A 9 20.00 6.31 14.63
C SER A 9 19.63 6.20 13.15
N LEU A 10 20.59 5.94 12.26
CA LEU A 10 20.36 5.72 10.83
C LEU A 10 19.71 4.37 10.53
N THR A 11 19.94 3.37 11.38
CA THR A 11 19.43 2.00 11.18
C THR A 11 18.15 1.72 11.95
N ARG A 12 17.72 2.63 12.84
CA ARG A 12 16.46 2.51 13.58
C ARG A 12 15.26 2.65 12.64
N PRO A 13 14.40 1.63 12.51
CA PRO A 13 13.19 1.72 11.69
C PRO A 13 12.24 2.78 12.25
N SER A 14 11.70 3.66 11.41
CA SER A 14 10.60 4.54 11.83
C SER A 14 9.27 3.79 11.76
N LYS A 15 8.34 4.13 12.66
CA LYS A 15 6.96 3.57 12.63
C LYS A 15 6.30 3.81 11.28
N VAL A 16 6.42 5.04 10.77
CA VAL A 16 5.85 5.45 9.46
C VAL A 16 6.43 4.62 8.32
N MET A 17 7.77 4.45 8.26
CA MET A 17 8.40 3.64 7.22
C MET A 17 7.97 2.18 7.32
N SER A 18 7.86 1.62 8.52
CA SER A 18 7.46 0.23 8.74
C SER A 18 6.03 -0.02 8.27
N VAL A 19 5.11 0.93 8.54
CA VAL A 19 3.74 0.91 8.02
C VAL A 19 3.73 1.05 6.50
N ALA A 20 4.46 2.02 5.95
CA ALA A 20 4.52 2.27 4.51
C ALA A 20 5.02 1.06 3.73
N LEU A 21 6.11 0.43 4.18
CA LEU A 21 6.63 -0.82 3.60
C LEU A 21 5.60 -1.94 3.69
N THR A 22 4.97 -2.14 4.85
CA THR A 22 3.96 -3.20 5.00
C THR A 22 2.80 -2.99 4.02
N LEU A 23 2.26 -1.77 3.91
CA LEU A 23 1.15 -1.45 3.02
C LEU A 23 1.54 -1.59 1.55
N LEU A 24 2.72 -1.07 1.15
CA LEU A 24 3.23 -1.19 -0.21
C LEU A 24 3.48 -2.65 -0.61
N GLY A 25 4.12 -3.43 0.26
CA GLY A 25 4.36 -4.85 0.00
C GLY A 25 3.06 -5.64 -0.08
N SER A 26 2.09 -5.35 0.79
CA SER A 26 0.75 -5.97 0.75
C SER A 26 0.03 -5.63 -0.55
N TRP A 27 0.17 -4.38 -1.02
CA TRP A 27 -0.38 -3.92 -2.29
C TRP A 27 0.23 -4.65 -3.50
N ILE A 28 1.54 -4.85 -3.53
CA ILE A 28 2.25 -5.62 -4.57
C ILE A 28 1.76 -7.07 -4.60
N VAL A 29 1.66 -7.72 -3.43
CA VAL A 29 1.16 -9.10 -3.35
C VAL A 29 -0.29 -9.19 -3.81
N PHE A 30 -1.13 -8.22 -3.41
CA PHE A 30 -2.51 -8.14 -3.86
C PHE A 30 -2.60 -8.03 -5.39
N LEU A 31 -1.84 -7.12 -6.01
CA LEU A 31 -1.80 -6.97 -7.47
C LEU A 31 -1.28 -8.23 -8.17
N THR A 32 -0.31 -8.92 -7.58
CA THR A 32 0.16 -10.22 -8.09
C THR A 32 -0.97 -11.23 -8.13
N MET A 33 -1.76 -11.33 -7.06
CA MET A 33 -2.90 -12.23 -6.99
C MET A 33 -3.98 -11.87 -8.01
N VAL A 34 -4.29 -10.58 -8.18
CA VAL A 34 -5.20 -10.09 -9.22
C VAL A 34 -4.70 -10.48 -10.61
N ASN A 35 -3.41 -10.27 -10.88
CA ASN A 35 -2.82 -10.53 -12.20
C ASN A 35 -2.87 -12.01 -12.57
N ILE A 36 -2.57 -12.90 -11.62
CA ILE A 36 -2.65 -14.35 -11.82
C ILE A 36 -4.11 -14.82 -11.94
N SER A 37 -5.04 -14.19 -11.22
CA SER A 37 -6.44 -14.67 -11.15
C SER A 37 -7.28 -14.22 -12.35
N ILE A 38 -7.19 -12.94 -12.72
CA ILE A 38 -8.07 -12.32 -13.72
C ILE A 38 -7.32 -11.44 -14.73
N GLY A 39 -6.01 -11.19 -14.52
CA GLY A 39 -5.21 -10.30 -15.35
C GLY A 39 -5.42 -8.84 -14.97
N ALA A 40 -4.34 -8.15 -14.60
CA ALA A 40 -4.42 -6.80 -14.03
C ALA A 40 -4.33 -5.67 -15.07
N TYR A 41 -4.16 -5.98 -16.37
CA TYR A 41 -3.88 -4.97 -17.39
C TYR A 41 -5.16 -4.40 -18.02
N SER A 42 -5.96 -5.29 -18.60
CA SER A 42 -7.25 -5.00 -19.23
C SER A 42 -8.00 -6.31 -19.39
N GLU A 43 -9.25 -6.28 -19.84
CA GLU A 43 -10.02 -7.49 -20.12
C GLU A 43 -9.23 -8.51 -20.97
N GLY A 44 -9.08 -9.73 -20.45
CA GLY A 44 -8.35 -10.83 -21.10
C GLY A 44 -6.84 -10.66 -21.19
N ARG A 45 -6.24 -9.69 -20.50
CA ARG A 45 -4.78 -9.45 -20.50
C ARG A 45 -4.21 -9.36 -19.10
N LYS A 46 -3.09 -10.05 -18.90
CA LYS A 46 -2.26 -9.89 -17.71
C LYS A 46 -1.06 -8.97 -17.99
N VAL A 47 -0.56 -8.37 -16.94
CA VAL A 47 0.64 -7.54 -16.89
C VAL A 47 1.88 -8.44 -16.91
N LEU A 48 2.91 -8.04 -17.65
CA LEU A 48 4.28 -8.51 -17.47
C LEU A 48 5.01 -7.45 -16.66
N TRP A 49 5.17 -7.66 -15.36
CA TRP A 49 5.62 -6.69 -14.37
C TRP A 49 7.00 -6.10 -14.68
N ILE A 50 7.97 -6.92 -15.08
CA ILE A 50 9.30 -6.43 -15.46
C ILE A 50 9.22 -5.50 -16.66
N ASP A 51 8.50 -5.89 -17.71
CA ASP A 51 8.32 -5.09 -18.93
C ASP A 51 7.51 -3.82 -18.65
N PHE A 52 6.50 -3.91 -17.79
CA PHE A 52 5.67 -2.80 -17.35
C PHE A 52 6.48 -1.77 -16.57
N LEU A 53 7.27 -2.20 -15.59
CA LEU A 53 8.10 -1.31 -14.75
C LEU A 53 9.30 -0.73 -15.50
N THR A 54 9.80 -1.41 -16.55
CA THR A 54 10.87 -0.90 -17.40
C THR A 54 10.37 -0.02 -18.54
N GLY A 55 9.04 0.13 -18.68
CA GLY A 55 8.42 1.03 -19.67
C GLY A 55 8.43 0.49 -21.10
N VAL A 56 8.50 -0.84 -21.26
CA VAL A 56 8.39 -1.48 -22.57
C VAL A 56 6.96 -1.34 -23.08
N ARG A 57 6.82 -1.02 -24.37
CA ARG A 57 5.51 -0.74 -25.00
C ARG A 57 4.55 -1.94 -24.94
N GLU A 58 5.07 -3.14 -25.13
CA GLU A 58 4.32 -4.40 -25.03
C GLU A 58 4.55 -5.03 -23.66
N SER A 59 3.92 -4.48 -22.63
CA SER A 59 4.06 -4.92 -21.23
C SER A 59 2.89 -5.79 -20.75
N SER A 60 2.17 -6.41 -21.69
CA SER A 60 1.01 -7.26 -21.40
C SER A 60 0.97 -8.47 -22.32
N THR A 61 0.30 -9.53 -21.88
CA THR A 61 0.06 -10.73 -22.67
C THR A 61 -1.35 -11.26 -22.48
N THR A 62 -1.87 -11.96 -23.48
CA THR A 62 -3.15 -12.70 -23.40
C THR A 62 -2.97 -14.10 -22.79
N ASP A 63 -1.73 -14.55 -22.61
CA ASP A 63 -1.46 -15.82 -21.93
C ASP A 63 -1.62 -15.65 -20.41
N MET A 64 -2.68 -16.23 -19.87
CA MET A 64 -3.05 -16.17 -18.46
C MET A 64 -2.30 -17.20 -17.58
N ALA A 65 -1.36 -17.97 -18.13
CA ALA A 65 -0.57 -18.91 -17.33
C ALA A 65 0.29 -18.18 -16.29
N PHE A 66 0.55 -18.82 -15.15
CA PHE A 66 1.51 -18.33 -14.17
C PHE A 66 2.93 -18.32 -14.77
N VAL A 67 3.63 -17.19 -14.69
CA VAL A 67 5.00 -17.06 -15.23
C VAL A 67 6.00 -16.61 -14.16
N MET A 68 7.29 -16.77 -14.47
CA MET A 68 8.41 -16.34 -13.61
C MET A 68 8.28 -14.87 -13.16
N ASP A 69 7.76 -14.02 -14.04
CA ASP A 69 7.54 -12.60 -13.78
C ASP A 69 6.55 -12.35 -12.62
N ASP A 70 5.43 -13.07 -12.56
CA ASP A 70 4.48 -13.01 -11.44
C ASP A 70 5.13 -13.44 -10.13
N MET A 71 5.94 -14.50 -10.17
CA MET A 71 6.65 -15.00 -9.00
C MET A 71 7.64 -13.96 -8.46
N LEU A 72 8.42 -13.33 -9.34
CA LEU A 72 9.41 -12.32 -8.94
C LEU A 72 8.74 -11.10 -8.34
N PHE A 73 7.66 -10.60 -8.96
CA PHE A 73 6.92 -9.46 -8.45
C PHE A 73 6.28 -9.76 -7.08
N GLY A 74 5.66 -10.93 -6.92
CA GLY A 74 5.11 -11.38 -5.64
C GLY A 74 6.18 -11.54 -4.55
N LEU A 75 7.35 -12.10 -4.90
CA LEU A 75 8.48 -12.27 -3.97
C LEU A 75 9.00 -10.91 -3.48
N VAL A 76 9.14 -9.92 -4.37
CA VAL A 76 9.51 -8.55 -3.99
C VAL A 76 8.50 -7.98 -2.98
N GLY A 77 7.20 -8.17 -3.22
CA GLY A 77 6.15 -7.78 -2.28
C GLY A 77 6.32 -8.44 -0.90
N LEU A 78 6.56 -9.75 -0.86
CA LEU A 78 6.78 -10.49 0.40
C LEU A 78 8.03 -10.01 1.15
N VAL A 79 9.14 -9.74 0.45
CA VAL A 79 10.36 -9.19 1.05
C VAL A 79 10.09 -7.82 1.67
N ILE A 80 9.38 -6.95 0.95
CA ILE A 80 9.01 -5.61 1.44
C ILE A 80 8.10 -5.71 2.68
N ILE A 81 7.12 -6.63 2.70
CA ILE A 81 6.31 -6.91 3.90
C ILE A 81 7.21 -7.37 5.06
N GLY A 82 8.14 -8.28 4.81
CA GLY A 82 9.06 -8.78 5.83
C GLY A 82 9.91 -7.68 6.48
N LEU A 83 10.38 -6.71 5.68
CA LEU A 83 11.08 -5.53 6.17
C LEU A 83 10.17 -4.63 7.03
N GLY A 84 8.94 -4.38 6.56
CA GLY A 84 7.94 -3.62 7.32
C GLY A 84 7.58 -4.29 8.65
N ALA A 85 7.36 -5.61 8.63
CA ALA A 85 7.06 -6.41 9.82
C ALA A 85 8.21 -6.43 10.82
N ARG A 86 9.46 -6.53 10.34
CA ARG A 86 10.66 -6.42 11.18
C ARG A 86 10.72 -5.05 11.86
N GLY A 87 10.47 -3.96 11.13
CA GLY A 87 10.44 -2.62 11.70
C GLY A 87 9.32 -2.44 12.74
N MET A 88 8.13 -2.95 12.46
CA MET A 88 6.99 -2.93 13.40
C MET A 88 7.26 -3.71 14.68
N ASN A 89 7.91 -4.88 14.61
CA ASN A 89 8.29 -5.66 15.78
C ASN A 89 9.25 -4.92 16.72
N THR A 90 10.02 -3.94 16.21
CA THR A 90 10.94 -3.14 17.04
C THR A 90 10.33 -1.85 17.57
N THR A 91 9.22 -1.38 16.98
CA THR A 91 8.65 -0.05 17.26
C THR A 91 7.28 -0.07 17.91
N HIS A 92 6.54 -1.19 17.82
CA HIS A 92 5.22 -1.35 18.40
C HIS A 92 5.25 -2.36 19.54
N GLU A 93 4.65 -2.00 20.68
CA GLU A 93 4.76 -2.78 21.94
C GLU A 93 4.19 -4.20 21.81
N SER A 94 3.14 -4.38 21.01
CA SER A 94 2.52 -5.67 20.71
C SER A 94 3.04 -6.31 19.41
N GLY A 95 4.11 -5.74 18.84
CA GLY A 95 4.73 -6.16 17.59
C GLY A 95 3.83 -6.01 16.35
N PHE A 96 4.24 -6.66 15.26
CA PHE A 96 3.56 -6.63 13.97
C PHE A 96 2.15 -7.22 14.02
N VAL A 97 1.99 -8.38 14.66
CA VAL A 97 0.69 -9.07 14.74
C VAL A 97 -0.31 -8.26 15.56
N GLY A 98 0.15 -7.67 16.68
CA GLY A 98 -0.67 -6.81 17.50
C GLY A 98 -1.14 -5.57 16.74
N TRP A 99 -0.23 -4.89 16.04
CA TRP A 99 -0.59 -3.77 15.15
C TRP A 99 -1.60 -4.17 14.07
N LEU A 100 -1.35 -5.28 13.36
CA LEU A 100 -2.22 -5.76 12.28
C LEU A 100 -3.64 -6.06 12.78
N SER A 101 -3.74 -6.72 13.93
CA SER A 101 -5.04 -7.02 14.57
C SER A 101 -5.80 -5.77 15.05
N GLY A 102 -5.08 -4.68 15.31
CA GLY A 102 -5.66 -3.40 15.73
C GLY A 102 -6.14 -2.52 14.58
N LEU A 103 -5.67 -2.76 13.35
CA LEU A 103 -6.00 -1.92 12.18
C LEU A 103 -7.49 -1.75 11.93
N PRO A 104 -8.34 -2.82 11.92
CA PRO A 104 -9.75 -2.65 11.61
C PRO A 104 -10.46 -1.72 12.58
N LYS A 105 -10.17 -1.86 13.89
CA LYS A 105 -10.73 -0.99 14.93
C LYS A 105 -10.27 0.46 14.76
N CYS A 106 -8.99 0.65 14.43
CA CYS A 106 -8.41 1.97 14.20
C CYS A 106 -9.05 2.67 12.99
N VAL A 107 -9.16 1.98 11.85
CA VAL A 107 -9.74 2.53 10.61
C VAL A 107 -11.22 2.89 10.79
N VAL A 108 -12.01 1.97 11.37
CA VAL A 108 -13.43 2.24 11.65
C VAL A 108 -13.58 3.40 12.63
N GLY A 109 -12.77 3.43 13.70
CA GLY A 109 -12.75 4.52 14.65
C GLY A 109 -12.44 5.87 14.00
N SER A 110 -11.45 5.93 13.10
CA SER A 110 -11.08 7.17 12.41
C SER A 110 -12.13 7.67 11.42
N LEU A 111 -12.92 6.78 10.82
CA LEU A 111 -13.95 7.16 9.85
C LEU A 111 -15.24 7.68 10.51
N PHE A 112 -15.56 7.17 11.69
CA PHE A 112 -16.85 7.45 12.34
C PHE A 112 -16.75 8.25 13.64
N SER A 113 -15.56 8.40 14.24
CA SER A 113 -15.40 9.23 15.45
C SER A 113 -15.17 10.70 15.07
N SER A 114 -15.98 11.57 15.64
CA SER A 114 -15.79 13.03 15.57
C SER A 114 -14.89 13.57 16.68
N GLU A 115 -14.37 12.74 17.58
CA GLU A 115 -13.60 13.16 18.76
C GLU A 115 -12.29 13.89 18.40
N GLY A 116 -11.78 13.69 17.18
CA GLY A 116 -10.59 14.37 16.67
C GLY A 116 -10.84 15.60 15.80
N GLY A 117 -12.04 16.15 15.81
CA GLY A 117 -12.41 17.32 15.02
C GLY A 117 -12.76 17.01 13.56
N SER A 118 -13.37 18.00 12.88
CA SER A 118 -13.84 17.86 11.49
C SER A 118 -12.70 17.59 10.50
N ASN A 119 -11.52 18.18 10.72
CA ASN A 119 -10.36 18.01 9.84
C ASN A 119 -9.86 16.56 9.81
N LYS A 120 -9.80 15.90 10.97
CA LYS A 120 -9.37 14.48 11.07
C LYS A 120 -10.37 13.54 10.42
N LEU A 121 -11.66 13.83 10.56
CA LEU A 121 -12.72 13.08 9.90
C LEU A 121 -12.64 13.24 8.37
N ILE A 122 -12.51 14.48 7.87
CA ILE A 122 -12.34 14.77 6.44
C ILE A 122 -11.09 14.06 5.88
N SER A 123 -9.96 14.16 6.59
CA SER A 123 -8.72 13.48 6.24
C SER A 123 -8.93 11.97 6.08
N SER A 124 -9.60 11.32 7.04
CA SER A 124 -9.87 9.88 7.02
C SER A 124 -10.80 9.49 5.87
N TRP A 125 -11.83 10.29 5.59
CA TRP A 125 -12.74 10.05 4.47
C TRP A 125 -12.09 10.27 3.10
N LEU A 126 -11.17 11.22 2.96
CA LEU A 126 -10.42 11.40 1.72
C LEU A 126 -9.59 10.15 1.38
N VAL A 127 -8.90 9.58 2.37
CA VAL A 127 -8.18 8.31 2.19
C VAL A 127 -9.13 7.18 1.83
N ALA A 128 -10.23 7.03 2.58
CA ALA A 128 -11.20 5.96 2.32
C ALA A 128 -11.83 6.07 0.92
N LEU A 129 -12.23 7.27 0.51
CA LEU A 129 -12.82 7.51 -0.82
C LEU A 129 -11.82 7.19 -1.93
N GLY A 130 -10.55 7.57 -1.79
CA GLY A 130 -9.52 7.22 -2.78
C GLY A 130 -9.33 5.72 -2.94
N VAL A 131 -9.26 4.98 -1.81
CA VAL A 131 -9.12 3.51 -1.82
C VAL A 131 -10.38 2.83 -2.38
N ILE A 132 -11.56 3.26 -1.94
CA ILE A 132 -12.85 2.71 -2.40
C ILE A 132 -13.04 2.95 -3.89
N PHE A 133 -12.78 4.18 -4.37
CA PHE A 133 -12.82 4.51 -5.78
C PHE A 133 -11.93 3.58 -6.60
N TYR A 134 -10.66 3.45 -6.20
CA TYR A 134 -9.69 2.61 -6.90
C TYR A 134 -10.17 1.15 -6.99
N LEU A 135 -10.61 0.57 -5.86
CA LEU A 135 -11.03 -0.82 -5.80
C LEU A 135 -12.30 -1.07 -6.62
N ILE A 136 -13.34 -0.26 -6.44
CA ILE A 136 -14.61 -0.44 -7.16
C ILE A 136 -14.39 -0.29 -8.67
N TRP A 137 -13.70 0.78 -9.08
CA TRP A 137 -13.44 1.03 -10.49
C TRP A 137 -12.59 -0.07 -11.13
N SER A 138 -11.54 -0.52 -10.45
CA SER A 138 -10.67 -1.60 -10.94
C SER A 138 -11.41 -2.94 -11.03
N ILE A 139 -12.32 -3.23 -10.11
CA ILE A 139 -13.15 -4.46 -10.15
C ILE A 139 -14.14 -4.40 -11.32
N MET A 140 -14.78 -3.26 -11.55
CA MET A 140 -15.82 -3.12 -12.57
C MET A 140 -15.23 -3.08 -13.99
N GLU A 141 -14.11 -2.40 -14.18
CA GLU A 141 -13.55 -2.10 -15.50
C GLU A 141 -12.22 -2.83 -15.79
N ASN A 142 -11.73 -3.66 -14.87
CA ASN A 142 -10.45 -4.35 -14.94
C ASN A 142 -9.23 -3.44 -15.23
N THR A 143 -9.14 -2.33 -14.49
CA THR A 143 -8.20 -1.22 -14.71
C THR A 143 -7.13 -1.08 -13.63
N TRP A 144 -6.66 -2.19 -13.07
CA TRP A 144 -5.78 -2.21 -11.90
C TRP A 144 -4.46 -1.44 -12.07
N VAL A 145 -3.90 -1.42 -13.28
CA VAL A 145 -2.67 -0.67 -13.61
C VAL A 145 -2.92 0.59 -14.44
N ASP A 146 -4.18 1.02 -14.57
CA ASP A 146 -4.53 2.23 -15.32
C ASP A 146 -4.00 3.49 -14.63
N PRO A 147 -3.14 4.29 -15.30
CA PRO A 147 -2.57 5.49 -14.70
C PRO A 147 -3.61 6.57 -14.35
N GLY A 148 -4.73 6.64 -15.08
CA GLY A 148 -5.81 7.59 -14.85
C GLY A 148 -6.59 7.26 -13.57
N VAL A 149 -6.97 6.00 -13.39
CA VAL A 149 -7.62 5.51 -12.16
C VAL A 149 -6.70 5.71 -10.97
N TYR A 150 -5.42 5.39 -11.13
CA TYR A 150 -4.43 5.62 -10.07
C TYR A 150 -4.27 7.11 -9.73
N SER A 151 -4.27 7.99 -10.73
CA SER A 151 -4.12 9.44 -10.52
C SER A 151 -5.25 10.03 -9.66
N VAL A 152 -6.49 9.61 -9.88
CA VAL A 152 -7.63 10.06 -9.06
C VAL A 152 -7.49 9.55 -7.63
N ALA A 153 -7.16 8.27 -7.47
CA ALA A 153 -7.01 7.64 -6.16
C ALA A 153 -5.86 8.26 -5.34
N VAL A 154 -4.69 8.46 -5.96
CA VAL A 154 -3.50 8.96 -5.26
C VAL A 154 -3.66 10.41 -4.83
N VAL A 155 -4.39 11.24 -5.59
CA VAL A 155 -4.71 12.61 -5.17
C VAL A 155 -5.56 12.58 -3.90
N LEU A 156 -6.64 11.81 -3.87
CA LEU A 156 -7.50 11.71 -2.68
C LEU A 156 -6.73 11.16 -1.46
N VAL A 157 -5.97 10.09 -1.65
CA VAL A 157 -5.18 9.46 -0.59
C VAL A 157 -4.09 10.40 -0.08
N SER A 158 -3.33 11.05 -0.96
CA SER A 158 -2.23 11.94 -0.57
C SER A 158 -2.72 13.18 0.17
N PHE A 159 -3.81 13.81 -0.27
CA PHE A 159 -4.43 14.92 0.45
C PHE A 159 -4.97 14.48 1.82
N GLY A 160 -5.65 13.33 1.87
CA GLY A 160 -6.15 12.77 3.13
C GLY A 160 -5.02 12.51 4.12
N VAL A 161 -3.95 11.81 3.71
CA VAL A 161 -2.77 11.56 4.55
C VAL A 161 -2.09 12.87 4.96
N GLY A 162 -1.89 13.79 4.02
CA GLY A 162 -1.25 15.08 4.28
C GLY A 162 -2.00 15.90 5.33
N MET A 163 -3.33 16.03 5.20
CA MET A 163 -4.17 16.71 6.19
C MET A 163 -4.09 16.04 7.57
N GLY A 164 -4.11 14.70 7.61
CA GLY A 164 -4.07 13.96 8.87
C GLY A 164 -2.74 14.14 9.61
N LEU A 165 -1.63 14.19 8.87
CA LEU A 165 -0.30 14.46 9.43
C LEU A 165 -0.18 15.88 9.98
N LEU A 166 -0.71 16.88 9.27
CA LEU A 166 -0.69 18.29 9.72
C LEU A 166 -1.50 18.49 11.00
N GLU A 167 -2.71 17.92 11.06
CA GLU A 167 -3.57 17.99 12.25
C GLU A 167 -2.90 17.32 13.47
N SER A 168 -2.20 16.20 13.24
CA SER A 168 -1.46 15.49 14.29
C SER A 168 -0.21 16.21 14.78
N SER A 169 0.30 17.20 14.01
CA SER A 169 1.46 18.01 14.39
C SER A 169 1.09 19.28 15.16
N THR A 170 -0.19 19.67 15.14
CA THR A 170 -0.69 20.91 15.75
C THR A 170 -1.26 20.68 17.16
N ASN A 171 -1.54 19.43 17.51
CA ASN A 171 -2.00 18.97 18.82
C ASN A 171 -0.88 18.26 19.58
#